data_AF-A0A086J5A1-F1
#
_entry.id   AF-A0A086J5A1-F1
#
_cell.length_a   1.000
_cell.length_b   1.000
_cell.length_c   1.000
_cell.angle_alpha   90.00
_cell.angle_beta   90.00
_cell.angle_gamma   90.00
#
_symmetry.space_group_name_H-M   'P 1'
#
loop_
_entity.id
_entity.type
_entity.pdbx_description
1 polymer ?
#
loop_
_entity_poly.entity_id
_entity_poly.type
_entity_poly.pdbx_seq_one_letter_code
_entity_poly.pdbx_strand_id
1 'polypeptide(L)'
;MECGWGNCSEVFQDQKDYAAHVNKHIRETDVRTCEWKGCTKLFEKKISKCTLLTHIRTHTREKPFKCALCTKEYSRSDALSKHMKSHEQMAADENIFMKKILYLNQIHQEIELRIIGIREEYNRLIVENDVLLKHICSARR
;
A
#
# COMPACT_ATOMS: atom_id res chain seq x y z
N MET A 1 -21.40 -14.26 -21.03
CA MET A 1 -21.43 -12.81 -21.28
C MET A 1 -21.73 -12.59 -22.74
N GLU A 2 -22.79 -11.85 -23.06
CA GLU A 2 -23.20 -11.57 -24.44
C GLU A 2 -22.63 -10.22 -24.90
N CYS A 3 -22.19 -10.15 -26.15
CA CYS A 3 -21.67 -8.92 -26.73
C CYS A 3 -22.78 -7.87 -26.89
N GLY A 4 -22.58 -6.70 -26.27
CA GLY A 4 -23.48 -5.54 -26.40
C GLY A 4 -23.18 -4.62 -27.59
N TRP A 5 -22.19 -4.96 -28.43
CA TRP A 5 -21.76 -4.12 -29.55
C TRP A 5 -22.63 -4.32 -30.79
N GLY A 6 -23.32 -3.27 -31.25
CA GLY A 6 -24.12 -3.31 -32.47
C GLY A 6 -25.05 -4.53 -32.54
N ASN A 7 -24.93 -5.31 -33.63
CA ASN A 7 -25.67 -6.57 -33.83
C ASN A 7 -24.84 -7.83 -33.54
N CYS A 8 -23.71 -7.70 -32.84
CA CYS A 8 -22.87 -8.85 -32.50
C CYS A 8 -23.62 -9.83 -31.59
N SER A 9 -23.60 -11.11 -31.93
CA SER A 9 -24.30 -12.18 -31.21
C SER A 9 -23.36 -13.21 -30.57
N GLU A 10 -22.07 -12.86 -30.42
CA GLU A 10 -21.09 -13.74 -29.78
C GLU A 10 -21.26 -13.78 -28.25
N VAL A 11 -21.05 -14.97 -27.69
CA VAL A 11 -21.18 -15.26 -26.26
C VAL A 11 -19.88 -15.84 -25.73
N PHE A 12 -19.46 -15.36 -24.55
CA PHE A 12 -18.19 -15.70 -23.93
C PHE A 12 -18.38 -16.25 -22.52
N GLN A 13 -17.56 -17.21 -22.15
CA GLN A 13 -17.49 -17.77 -20.79
C GLN A 13 -16.52 -16.99 -19.91
N ASP A 14 -15.40 -16.52 -20.47
CA ASP A 14 -14.34 -15.81 -19.74
C ASP A 14 -14.32 -14.30 -20.02
N GLN A 15 -13.98 -13.52 -18.99
CA GLN A 15 -13.98 -12.06 -19.01
C GLN A 15 -12.85 -11.47 -19.85
N LYS A 16 -11.69 -12.15 -19.89
CA LYS A 16 -10.53 -11.75 -20.70
C LYS A 16 -10.83 -11.97 -22.18
N ASP A 17 -11.43 -13.10 -22.53
CA ASP A 17 -11.82 -13.42 -23.91
C ASP A 17 -12.92 -12.48 -24.40
N TYR A 18 -13.93 -12.23 -23.56
CA TYR A 18 -14.98 -11.25 -23.82
C TYR A 18 -14.41 -9.84 -24.07
N ALA A 19 -13.53 -9.37 -23.19
CA ALA A 19 -12.91 -8.05 -23.33
C ALA A 19 -12.02 -7.97 -24.58
N ALA A 20 -11.26 -9.03 -24.88
CA ALA A 20 -10.42 -9.11 -26.08
C ALA A 20 -11.26 -9.04 -27.36
N HIS A 21 -12.38 -9.77 -27.44
CA HIS A 21 -13.33 -9.68 -28.53
C HIS A 21 -13.89 -8.26 -28.66
N VAL A 22 -14.39 -7.67 -27.57
CA VAL A 22 -14.99 -6.32 -27.61
C VAL A 22 -13.97 -5.27 -28.07
N ASN A 23 -12.70 -5.40 -27.66
CA ASN A 23 -11.63 -4.51 -28.08
C ASN A 23 -11.30 -4.61 -29.58
N LYS A 24 -11.71 -5.68 -30.26
CA LYS A 24 -11.56 -5.84 -31.72
C LYS A 24 -12.49 -4.88 -32.49
N HIS A 25 -13.74 -4.72 -32.05
CA HIS A 25 -14.69 -3.77 -32.66
C HIS A 25 -14.11 -2.35 -32.70
N ILE A 26 -13.42 -1.93 -31.64
CA ILE A 26 -12.79 -0.60 -31.54
C ILE A 26 -11.65 -0.38 -32.55
N ARG A 27 -11.04 -1.46 -33.06
CA ARG A 27 -10.02 -1.38 -34.12
C ARG A 27 -10.65 -1.23 -35.51
N GLU A 28 -11.88 -1.72 -35.67
CA GLU A 28 -12.62 -1.83 -36.93
C GLU A 28 -13.64 -0.68 -37.12
N THR A 29 -14.11 -0.04 -36.06
CA THR A 29 -15.10 1.06 -36.08
C THR A 29 -14.47 2.46 -36.24
N ASP A 30 -15.19 3.38 -36.89
CA ASP A 30 -14.83 4.81 -36.94
C ASP A 30 -14.95 5.46 -35.55
N VAL A 31 -13.93 6.21 -35.13
CA VAL A 31 -13.65 6.58 -33.73
C VAL A 31 -14.48 7.78 -33.23
N ARG A 32 -15.72 7.92 -33.70
CA ARG A 32 -16.62 9.04 -33.36
C ARG A 32 -17.78 8.62 -32.47
N THR A 33 -18.15 7.35 -32.42
CA THR A 33 -19.32 6.88 -31.68
C THR A 33 -19.03 5.59 -30.92
N CYS A 34 -19.81 5.37 -29.85
CA CYS A 34 -19.90 4.09 -29.16
C CYS A 34 -21.14 3.37 -29.68
N GLU A 35 -20.99 2.20 -30.30
CA GLU A 35 -22.11 1.42 -30.87
C GLU A 35 -22.71 0.44 -29.85
N TRP A 36 -22.43 0.65 -28.56
CA TRP A 36 -22.95 -0.21 -27.51
C TRP A 36 -24.45 0.00 -27.34
N LYS A 37 -25.22 -1.10 -27.28
CA LYS A 37 -26.68 -1.07 -27.08
C LYS A 37 -27.04 -0.24 -25.83
N GLY A 38 -27.80 0.83 -26.02
CA GLY A 38 -28.25 1.70 -24.93
C GLY A 38 -27.19 2.70 -24.41
N CYS A 39 -26.02 2.82 -25.04
CA CYS A 39 -25.05 3.83 -24.68
C CYS A 39 -25.32 5.15 -25.43
N THR A 40 -25.60 6.21 -24.68
CA THR A 40 -25.88 7.55 -25.24
C THR A 40 -24.63 8.43 -25.37
N LYS A 41 -23.43 7.86 -25.17
CA LYS A 41 -22.18 8.61 -25.31
C LYS A 41 -21.84 8.84 -26.78
N LEU A 42 -22.11 10.06 -27.22
CA LEU A 42 -21.63 10.60 -28.49
C LEU A 42 -20.41 11.47 -28.21
N PHE A 43 -19.36 11.29 -29.00
CA PHE A 43 -18.17 12.11 -28.90
C PHE A 43 -18.27 13.22 -29.95
N GLU A 44 -18.37 14.48 -29.49
CA GLU A 44 -18.56 15.65 -30.36
C GLU A 44 -17.46 15.84 -31.43
N LYS A 45 -16.28 15.27 -31.18
CA LYS A 45 -15.11 15.32 -32.07
C LYS A 45 -14.53 13.92 -32.20
N LYS A 46 -13.75 13.69 -33.27
CA LYS A 46 -12.95 12.45 -33.42
C LYS A 46 -12.12 12.25 -32.16
N ILE A 47 -12.42 11.22 -31.38
CA ILE A 47 -11.67 10.91 -30.16
C ILE A 47 -10.53 9.96 -30.48
N SER A 48 -9.53 9.93 -29.60
CA SER A 48 -8.45 8.96 -29.73
C SER A 48 -8.99 7.54 -29.50
N LYS A 49 -8.41 6.55 -30.20
CA LYS A 49 -8.72 5.13 -29.96
C LYS A 49 -8.53 4.76 -28.48
N CYS A 50 -7.54 5.35 -27.81
CA CYS A 50 -7.29 5.15 -26.37
C CYS A 50 -8.44 5.63 -25.48
N THR A 51 -9.09 6.75 -25.86
CA THR A 51 -10.26 7.28 -25.15
C THR A 51 -11.46 6.35 -25.32
N LEU A 52 -11.69 5.86 -26.54
CA LEU A 52 -12.77 4.90 -26.81
C LEU A 52 -12.53 3.57 -26.07
N LEU A 53 -11.32 3.02 -26.14
CA LEU A 53 -10.91 1.84 -25.39
C LEU A 53 -11.18 1.98 -23.89
N THR A 54 -10.81 3.13 -23.32
CA THR A 54 -11.05 3.39 -21.90
C THR A 54 -12.53 3.49 -21.57
N HIS A 55 -13.33 4.10 -22.46
CA HIS A 55 -14.78 4.14 -22.30
C HIS A 55 -15.39 2.74 -22.35
N ILE A 56 -15.01 1.89 -23.31
CA ILE A 56 -15.64 0.58 -23.47
C ILE A 56 -15.36 -0.36 -22.28
N ARG A 57 -14.25 -0.16 -21.57
CA ARG A 57 -14.02 -0.84 -20.28
C ARG A 57 -15.11 -0.59 -19.23
N THR A 58 -15.92 0.46 -19.34
CA THR A 58 -17.08 0.66 -18.45
C THR A 58 -18.19 -0.34 -18.72
N HIS A 59 -18.30 -0.82 -19.96
CA HIS A 59 -19.29 -1.81 -20.37
C HIS A 59 -18.79 -3.23 -20.10
N THR A 60 -17.52 -3.49 -20.41
CA THR A 60 -16.93 -4.82 -20.18
C THR A 60 -16.56 -5.06 -18.73
N ARG A 61 -16.40 -4.01 -17.91
CA ARG A 61 -15.85 -4.07 -16.53
C ARG A 61 -14.43 -4.63 -16.46
N GLU A 62 -13.70 -4.62 -17.59
CA GLU A 62 -12.31 -5.08 -17.64
C GLU A 62 -11.40 -4.16 -16.81
N LYS A 63 -10.55 -4.76 -15.98
CA LYS A 63 -9.56 -4.08 -15.14
C LYS A 63 -8.15 -4.63 -15.41
N PRO A 64 -7.51 -4.21 -16.52
CA PRO A 64 -6.24 -4.79 -16.93
C PRO A 64 -5.07 -4.38 -16.05
N PHE A 65 -5.21 -3.32 -15.23
CA PHE A 65 -4.13 -2.81 -14.40
C PHE A 65 -4.25 -3.32 -12.98
N LYS A 66 -3.44 -4.32 -12.63
CA LYS A 66 -3.42 -4.92 -11.29
C LYS A 66 -2.35 -4.27 -10.42
N CYS A 67 -2.65 -4.06 -9.16
CA CYS A 67 -1.63 -3.69 -8.17
C CYS A 67 -0.73 -4.89 -7.89
N ALA A 68 0.58 -4.67 -7.77
CA ALA A 68 1.54 -5.72 -7.42
C ALA A 68 1.63 -5.94 -5.90
N LEU A 69 1.19 -4.95 -5.10
CA LEU A 69 1.31 -4.96 -3.64
C LEU A 69 0.01 -5.36 -2.92
N CYS A 70 -1.12 -5.37 -3.64
CA CYS A 70 -2.41 -5.79 -3.09
C CYS A 70 -3.34 -6.34 -4.19
N THR A 71 -4.54 -6.78 -3.81
CA THR A 71 -5.51 -7.40 -4.72
C THR A 71 -6.34 -6.41 -5.53
N LYS A 72 -6.07 -5.10 -5.44
CA LYS A 72 -6.84 -4.07 -6.16
C LYS A 72 -6.49 -4.04 -7.64
N GLU A 73 -7.53 -3.89 -8.46
CA GLU A 73 -7.43 -3.80 -9.91
C GLU A 73 -8.14 -2.55 -10.44
N TYR A 74 -7.65 -2.00 -11.54
CA TYR A 74 -8.06 -0.72 -12.11
C TYR A 74 -8.31 -0.84 -13.62
N SER A 75 -9.29 -0.09 -14.12
CA SER A 75 -9.62 -0.01 -15.56
C SER A 75 -8.71 0.97 -16.33
N ARG A 76 -7.93 1.80 -15.61
CA ARG A 76 -7.04 2.82 -16.15
C ARG A 76 -5.67 2.80 -15.47
N SER A 77 -4.63 3.11 -16.25
CA SER A 77 -3.25 3.14 -15.76
C SER A 77 -3.00 4.26 -14.76
N ASP A 78 -3.55 5.46 -15.00
CA ASP A 78 -3.39 6.60 -14.11
C ASP A 78 -4.06 6.39 -12.74
N ALA A 79 -5.15 5.62 -12.70
CA ALA A 79 -5.77 5.20 -11.45
C ALA A 79 -4.87 4.26 -10.64
N LEU A 80 -4.21 3.30 -11.31
CA LEU A 80 -3.18 2.46 -10.68
C LEU A 80 -2.00 3.31 -10.20
N SER A 81 -1.47 4.22 -11.03
CA SER A 81 -0.36 5.09 -10.64
C SER A 81 -0.66 5.92 -9.41
N LYS A 82 -1.87 6.49 -9.31
CA LYS A 82 -2.31 7.23 -8.11
C LYS A 82 -2.41 6.31 -6.90
N HIS A 83 -2.89 5.08 -7.07
CA HIS A 83 -2.94 4.10 -6.00
C HIS A 83 -1.54 3.67 -5.52
N MET A 84 -0.57 3.49 -6.41
CA MET A 84 0.79 3.13 -6.00
C MET A 84 1.42 4.18 -5.07
N LYS A 85 1.09 5.47 -5.26
CA LYS A 85 1.50 6.55 -4.34
C LYS A 85 0.94 6.38 -2.93
N SER A 86 -0.23 5.75 -2.76
CA SER A 86 -0.74 5.46 -1.41
C SER A 86 0.09 4.39 -0.71
N HIS A 87 0.64 3.42 -1.46
CA HIS A 87 1.56 2.43 -0.90
C HIS A 87 2.90 3.07 -0.47
N GLU A 88 3.41 4.04 -1.25
CA GLU A 88 4.60 4.81 -0.87
C GLU A 88 4.37 5.61 0.42
N GLN A 89 3.20 6.23 0.57
CA GLN A 89 2.83 6.96 1.79
C GLN A 89 2.73 6.00 3.00
N MET A 90 2.05 4.86 2.85
CA MET A 90 1.97 3.85 3.91
C MET A 90 3.36 3.35 4.34
N ALA A 91 4.25 3.12 3.38
CA ALA A 91 5.63 2.71 3.67
C ALA A 91 6.44 3.81 4.38
N ALA A 92 6.21 5.08 4.03
CA ALA A 92 6.82 6.21 4.74
C ALA A 92 6.32 6.30 6.19
N ASP A 93 5.01 6.14 6.41
CA ASP A 93 4.41 6.13 7.75
C ASP A 93 4.93 4.97 8.60
N GLU A 94 5.05 3.77 8.02
CA GLU A 94 5.64 2.60 8.67
C GLU A 94 7.12 2.84 9.02
N ASN A 95 7.89 3.45 8.13
CA ASN A 95 9.29 3.81 8.38
C ASN A 95 9.42 4.82 9.54
N ILE A 96 8.54 5.82 9.60
CA ILE A 96 8.48 6.78 10.71
C ILE A 96 8.13 6.07 12.03
N PHE A 97 7.17 5.16 12.01
CA PHE A 97 6.78 4.37 13.19
C PHE A 97 7.96 3.52 13.69
N MET A 98 8.65 2.81 12.79
CA MET A 98 9.82 2.01 13.14
C MET A 98 10.96 2.87 13.71
N LYS A 99 11.20 4.06 13.17
CA LYS A 99 12.18 5.01 13.73
C LYS A 99 11.82 5.44 15.15
N LYS A 100 10.54 5.68 15.46
CA LYS A 100 10.08 5.96 16.82
C LYS A 100 10.33 4.79 17.77
N ILE A 101 10.03 3.56 17.33
CA ILE A 101 10.31 2.35 18.13
C ILE A 101 11.80 2.23 18.43
N LEU A 102 12.66 2.40 17.42
CA LEU A 102 14.11 2.30 17.60
C LEU A 102 14.64 3.36 18.59
N TYR A 103 14.13 4.59 18.50
CA TYR A 103 14.47 5.65 19.45
C TYR A 103 14.05 5.33 20.88
N LEU A 104 12.83 4.83 21.08
CA LEU A 104 12.35 4.42 22.40
C LEU A 104 13.17 3.26 22.97
N ASN A 105 13.56 2.30 22.13
CA ASN A 105 14.41 1.19 22.53
C ASN A 105 15.80 1.68 22.96
N GLN A 106 16.38 2.66 22.26
CA GLN A 106 17.65 3.27 22.66
C GLN A 106 17.55 3.96 24.02
N ILE A 107 16.51 4.78 24.25
CA ILE A 107 16.27 5.41 25.56
C ILE A 107 16.13 4.34 26.65
N HIS A 108 15.36 3.28 26.36
CA HIS A 108 15.15 2.20 27.32
C HIS A 108 16.49 1.57 27.74
N GLN A 109 17.36 1.25 26.79
CA GLN A 109 18.71 0.72 27.07
C GLN A 109 19.55 1.69 27.91
N GLU A 110 19.53 2.99 27.60
CA GLU A 110 20.26 4.00 28.39
C GLU A 110 19.77 4.08 29.83
N ILE A 111 18.44 4.01 30.04
CA ILE A 111 17.83 3.98 31.37
C ILE A 111 18.25 2.72 32.12
N GLU A 112 18.19 1.55 31.50
CA GLU A 112 18.60 0.29 32.11
C GLU A 112 20.05 0.33 32.57
N LEU A 113 20.97 0.78 31.70
CA LEU A 113 22.39 0.93 32.04
C LEU A 113 22.59 1.90 33.21
N ARG A 114 21.83 2.99 33.26
CA ARG A 114 21.91 3.96 34.34
C ARG A 114 21.39 3.40 35.67
N ILE A 115 20.30 2.62 35.63
CA ILE A 115 19.78 1.90 36.81
C ILE A 115 20.80 0.89 37.33
N ILE A 116 21.43 0.13 36.43
CA ILE A 116 22.49 -0.83 36.79
C ILE A 116 23.64 -0.10 37.49
N GLY A 117 24.12 1.01 36.93
CA GLY A 117 25.19 1.81 37.54
C GLY A 117 24.84 2.31 38.95
N ILE A 118 23.63 2.85 39.13
CA ILE A 118 23.15 3.29 40.46
C ILE A 118 23.11 2.11 41.45
N ARG A 119 22.64 0.94 41.01
CA ARG A 119 22.57 -0.25 41.85
C ARG A 119 23.96 -0.73 42.28
N GLU A 120 24.93 -0.73 41.38
CA GLU A 120 26.31 -1.10 41.69
C GLU A 120 26.96 -0.15 42.71
N GLU A 121 26.73 1.15 42.55
CA GLU A 121 27.27 2.16 43.46
C GLU A 121 26.64 2.10 44.85
N TYR A 122 25.33 1.89 44.92
CA TYR A 122 24.63 1.61 46.17
C TYR A 122 25.20 0.38 46.89
N ASN A 123 25.43 -0.71 46.17
CA ASN A 123 26.04 -1.92 46.74
C ASN A 123 27.47 -1.67 47.24
N ARG A 124 28.29 -0.88 46.52
CA ARG A 124 29.63 -0.48 46.99
C ARG A 124 29.55 0.28 48.31
N LEU A 125 28.67 1.27 48.41
CA LEU A 125 28.49 2.08 49.63
C LEU A 125 28.02 1.24 50.82
N ILE A 126 27.19 0.20 50.60
CA ILE A 126 26.82 -0.74 51.66
C ILE A 126 28.06 -1.46 52.19
N VAL A 127 28.90 -2.00 51.30
CA VAL A 127 30.11 -2.73 51.69
C VAL A 127 31.08 -1.82 52.45
N GLU A 128 31.27 -0.59 52.00
CA GLU A 128 32.12 0.40 52.69
C GLU A 128 31.59 0.72 54.09
N ASN A 129 30.28 0.93 54.24
CA ASN A 129 29.65 1.15 55.54
C ASN A 129 29.83 -0.06 56.48
N ASP A 130 29.66 -1.29 55.98
CA ASP A 130 29.89 -2.51 56.77
C ASP A 130 31.34 -2.62 57.25
N VAL A 131 32.31 -2.28 56.41
CA VAL A 131 33.73 -2.26 56.78
C VAL A 131 34.01 -1.20 57.85
N LEU A 132 33.47 0.01 57.69
CA LEU A 132 33.59 1.10 58.67
C LEU A 132 32.98 0.71 60.02
N LEU A 133 31.77 0.13 60.03
CA LEU A 133 31.10 -0.32 61.24
C LEU A 133 31.93 -1.39 61.99
N LYS A 134 32.52 -2.36 61.27
CA LYS A 134 33.42 -3.36 61.88
C LYS A 134 34.63 -2.71 62.56
N HIS A 135 35.28 -1.73 61.91
CA HIS A 135 36.41 -1.01 62.49
C HIS A 135 36.03 -0.24 63.75
N ILE A 136 34.89 0.46 63.75
CA ILE A 136 34.38 1.20 64.90
C ILE A 136 34.08 0.25 66.07
N CYS A 137 33.46 -0.90 65.81
CA CYS A 137 33.18 -1.91 66.84
C CYS A 137 34.45 -2.51 67.45
N SER A 138 35.52 -2.70 66.66
CA SER A 138 36.81 -3.17 67.18
C SER A 138 37.56 -2.11 67.99
N ALA A 139 37.41 -0.82 67.68
CA ALA A 139 38.08 0.27 68.39
C ALA A 139 37.42 0.61 69.75
N ARG A 140 36.22 0.10 70.02
CA ARG A 140 35.48 0.26 71.29
C ARG A 140 35.66 -0.92 72.26
N ARG A 141 36.43 -1.96 71.91
CA ARG A 141 36.88 -3.03 72.81
C ARG A 141 38.26 -2.71 73.36
#